data_AF-A0A3B3YT30-F1
#
_entry.id   AF-A0A3B3YT30-F1
#
_cell.length_a   1.000
_cell.length_b   1.000
_cell.length_c   1.000
_cell.angle_alpha   90.00
_cell.angle_beta   90.00
_cell.angle_gamma   90.00
#
_symmetry.space_group_name_H-M   'P 1'
#
loop_
_entity.id
_entity.type
_entity.pdbx_description
1 polymer ?
#
loop_
_entity_poly.entity_id
_entity_poly.type
_entity_poly.pdbx_seq_one_letter_code
_entity_poly.pdbx_strand_id
1 'polypeptide(L)'
;MVTVGEDVLDGDAGLIGSEVAVSGGEVMLAAGDVGLIGSEVAVTGGEVMLAAGDVPLTGTEVAVIGGEVMLAAGDVALTGTEVAVIGGEVMLAAGDAGLTGGEVALRVDEIVLTCYHTLQTNQFTTKNLTNQLN
;
A
#
# COMPACT_ATOMS: atom_id res chain seq x y z
N MET A 1 8.97 -5.13 -17.20
CA MET A 1 7.64 -5.30 -16.60
C MET A 1 7.56 -6.66 -15.93
N VAL A 2 7.40 -6.67 -14.60
CA VAL A 2 7.03 -7.84 -13.82
C VAL A 2 5.55 -7.67 -13.51
N THR A 3 4.73 -8.61 -13.97
CA THR A 3 3.29 -8.59 -13.69
C THR A 3 2.89 -9.94 -13.11
N VAL A 4 2.26 -9.90 -11.95
CA VAL A 4 1.71 -11.08 -11.28
C VAL A 4 0.21 -10.91 -11.06
N GLY A 5 -0.49 -12.03 -10.99
CA GLY A 5 -1.94 -12.08 -10.80
C GLY A 5 -2.32 -12.11 -9.33
N GLU A 6 -3.43 -12.78 -9.04
CA GLU A 6 -3.89 -13.07 -7.68
C GLU A 6 -2.96 -14.14 -7.07
N ASP A 7 -2.05 -13.77 -6.17
CA ASP A 7 -1.02 -14.68 -5.66
C ASP A 7 -0.89 -14.63 -4.13
N VAL A 8 -1.19 -15.75 -3.45
CA VAL A 8 -0.80 -15.98 -2.05
C VAL A 8 0.63 -16.51 -2.03
N LEU A 9 1.54 -15.84 -1.31
CA LEU A 9 2.97 -16.12 -1.35
C LEU A 9 3.47 -16.68 -0.01
N ASP A 10 3.83 -17.96 0.04
CA ASP A 10 4.42 -18.55 1.26
C ASP A 10 5.90 -18.09 1.42
N GLY A 11 6.20 -17.35 2.49
CA GLY A 11 7.54 -16.83 2.79
C GLY A 11 7.68 -15.34 2.45
N ASP A 12 8.88 -14.87 2.09
CA ASP A 12 9.08 -13.46 1.70
C ASP A 12 8.76 -13.26 0.22
N ALA A 13 7.91 -12.27 -0.05
CA ALA A 13 7.40 -11.92 -1.37
C ALA A 13 8.10 -10.66 -1.90
N GLY A 14 9.03 -10.83 -2.84
CA GLY A 14 9.78 -9.71 -3.43
C GLY A 14 9.65 -9.64 -4.95
N LEU A 15 9.11 -8.55 -5.49
CA LEU A 15 9.13 -8.27 -6.94
C LEU A 15 10.05 -7.08 -7.23
N ILE A 16 11.01 -7.28 -8.13
CA ILE A 16 11.97 -6.25 -8.53
C ILE A 16 12.01 -6.15 -10.06
N GLY A 17 11.83 -4.95 -10.59
CA GLY A 17 11.91 -4.67 -12.02
C GLY A 17 11.78 -3.18 -12.32
N SER A 18 11.98 -2.75 -13.58
CA SER A 18 11.72 -1.34 -13.94
C SER A 18 10.27 -0.94 -13.77
N GLU A 19 9.34 -1.88 -13.98
CA GLU A 19 7.91 -1.73 -13.75
C GLU A 19 7.44 -2.99 -13.05
N VAL A 20 6.73 -2.83 -11.93
CA VAL A 20 6.17 -3.91 -11.11
C VAL A 20 4.67 -3.66 -10.95
N ALA A 21 3.86 -4.60 -11.41
CA ALA A 21 2.40 -4.50 -11.33
C ALA A 21 1.80 -5.79 -10.75
N VAL A 22 0.90 -5.65 -9.79
CA VAL A 22 0.06 -6.73 -9.28
C VAL A 22 -1.38 -6.36 -9.61
N SER A 23 -2.09 -7.20 -10.37
CA SER A 23 -3.49 -6.90 -10.68
C SER A 23 -4.40 -8.12 -10.75
N GLY A 24 -5.65 -7.95 -10.35
CA GLY A 24 -6.65 -9.02 -10.25
C GLY A 24 -8.04 -8.50 -9.92
N GLY A 25 -9.02 -9.40 -9.81
CA GLY A 25 -10.31 -9.05 -9.22
C GLY A 25 -10.16 -8.88 -7.70
N GLU A 26 -9.48 -9.84 -7.08
CA GLU A 26 -9.09 -9.83 -5.68
C GLU A 26 -7.56 -10.00 -5.59
N VAL A 27 -6.84 -9.01 -5.09
CA VAL A 27 -5.38 -9.08 -4.90
C VAL A 27 -5.08 -9.30 -3.44
N MET A 28 -4.50 -10.46 -3.10
CA MET A 28 -4.09 -10.78 -1.73
C MET A 28 -2.62 -11.15 -1.70
N LEU A 29 -1.76 -10.28 -1.16
CA LEU A 29 -0.36 -10.61 -0.87
C LEU A 29 -0.22 -10.83 0.64
N ALA A 30 -0.12 -12.10 1.04
CA ALA A 30 0.13 -12.50 2.41
C ALA A 30 1.47 -13.24 2.46
N ALA A 31 2.43 -12.75 3.27
CA ALA A 31 3.80 -13.24 3.30
C ALA A 31 4.49 -12.91 4.65
N GLY A 32 5.71 -13.43 4.84
CA GLY A 32 6.62 -13.00 5.90
C GLY A 32 6.93 -11.51 5.78
N ASP A 33 7.42 -11.10 4.61
CA ASP A 33 7.58 -9.69 4.19
C ASP A 33 7.11 -9.52 2.73
N VAL A 34 6.56 -8.35 2.36
CA VAL A 34 6.12 -8.02 0.98
C VAL A 34 6.84 -6.78 0.46
N GLY A 35 7.79 -6.96 -0.48
CA GLY A 35 8.53 -5.87 -1.11
C GLY A 35 8.27 -5.73 -2.61
N LEU A 36 7.81 -4.57 -3.06
CA LEU A 36 7.72 -4.24 -4.49
C LEU A 36 8.66 -3.07 -4.82
N ILE A 37 9.59 -3.29 -5.74
CA ILE A 37 10.62 -2.31 -6.09
C ILE A 37 10.69 -2.12 -7.60
N GLY A 38 10.46 -0.88 -8.06
CA GLY A 38 10.65 -0.52 -9.45
C GLY A 38 10.62 0.97 -9.72
N SER A 39 10.77 1.40 -10.97
CA SER A 39 10.53 2.81 -11.31
C SER A 39 9.04 3.14 -11.19
N GLU A 40 8.19 2.20 -11.58
CA GLU A 40 6.74 2.25 -11.39
C GLU A 40 6.30 1.00 -10.61
N VAL A 41 5.53 1.21 -9.54
CA VAL A 41 4.95 0.15 -8.71
C VAL A 41 3.44 0.35 -8.61
N ALA A 42 2.67 -0.64 -9.06
CA ALA A 42 1.21 -0.58 -9.02
C ALA A 42 0.61 -1.86 -8.43
N VAL A 43 -0.31 -1.71 -7.47
CA VAL A 43 -1.17 -2.79 -6.97
C VAL A 43 -2.61 -2.39 -7.26
N THR A 44 -3.32 -3.17 -8.07
CA THR A 44 -4.66 -2.81 -8.55
C THR A 44 -5.63 -3.98 -8.45
N GLY A 45 -6.73 -3.80 -7.72
CA GLY A 45 -7.77 -4.83 -7.59
C GLY A 45 -9.16 -4.25 -7.38
N GLY A 46 -10.19 -5.08 -7.43
CA GLY A 46 -11.48 -4.75 -6.82
C GLY A 46 -11.35 -4.69 -5.30
N GLU A 47 -10.69 -5.70 -4.74
CA GLU A 47 -10.23 -5.75 -3.35
C GLU A 47 -8.71 -5.92 -3.35
N VAL A 48 -8.00 -5.18 -2.49
CA VAL A 48 -6.55 -5.26 -2.31
C VAL A 48 -6.22 -5.49 -0.85
N MET A 49 -5.53 -6.57 -0.56
CA MET A 49 -5.08 -6.94 0.78
C MET A 49 -3.57 -7.21 0.79
N LEU A 50 -2.82 -6.41 1.54
CA LEU A 50 -1.40 -6.66 1.84
C LEU A 50 -1.26 -6.97 3.33
N ALA A 51 -0.82 -8.19 3.65
CA ALA A 51 -0.65 -8.67 5.02
C ALA A 51 0.74 -9.27 5.21
N ALA A 52 1.61 -8.60 5.97
CA ALA A 52 2.99 -9.05 6.15
C ALA A 52 3.59 -8.62 7.49
N GLY A 53 4.82 -9.04 7.78
CA GLY A 53 5.71 -8.41 8.75
C GLY A 53 6.01 -6.98 8.31
N ASP A 54 6.60 -6.81 7.12
CA ASP A 54 6.86 -5.50 6.52
C ASP A 54 6.30 -5.38 5.10
N VAL A 55 5.82 -4.18 4.73
CA VAL A 55 5.30 -3.86 3.39
C VAL A 55 5.97 -2.62 2.78
N PRO A 56 7.20 -2.74 2.25
CA PRO A 56 7.84 -1.67 1.48
C PRO A 56 7.44 -1.67 -0.01
N LEU A 57 6.78 -0.61 -0.47
CA LEU A 57 6.55 -0.30 -1.88
C LEU A 57 7.40 0.90 -2.29
N THR A 58 8.38 0.68 -3.18
CA THR A 58 9.36 1.71 -3.55
C THR A 58 9.43 1.91 -5.05
N GLY A 59 9.26 3.17 -5.48
CA GLY A 59 9.53 3.56 -6.85
C GLY A 59 9.56 5.05 -7.10
N THR A 60 9.59 5.46 -8.37
CA THR A 60 9.37 6.87 -8.72
C THR A 60 7.88 7.19 -8.61
N GLU A 61 7.05 6.28 -9.11
CA GLU A 61 5.59 6.30 -8.96
C GLU A 61 5.16 5.04 -8.20
N VAL A 62 4.36 5.22 -7.15
CA VAL A 62 3.79 4.13 -6.35
C VAL A 62 2.29 4.31 -6.23
N ALA A 63 1.52 3.32 -6.68
CA ALA A 63 0.06 3.36 -6.65
C ALA A 63 -0.54 2.09 -6.02
N VAL A 64 -1.48 2.27 -5.10
CA VAL A 64 -2.35 1.20 -4.58
C VAL A 64 -3.79 1.59 -4.84
N ILE A 65 -4.49 0.81 -5.64
CA ILE A 65 -5.81 1.15 -6.17
C ILE A 65 -6.76 -0.03 -5.95
N GLY A 66 -7.87 0.20 -5.27
CA GLY A 66 -8.97 -0.76 -5.26
C GLY A 66 -10.27 -0.20 -4.72
N GLY A 67 -11.37 -0.94 -4.86
CA GLY A 67 -12.63 -0.58 -4.20
C GLY A 67 -12.47 -0.60 -2.68
N GLU A 68 -11.83 -1.65 -2.18
CA GLU A 68 -11.40 -1.82 -0.80
C GLU A 68 -9.89 -2.07 -0.75
N VAL A 69 -9.17 -1.34 0.11
CA VAL A 69 -7.72 -1.50 0.29
C VAL A 69 -7.41 -1.73 1.77
N MET A 70 -6.79 -2.86 2.08
CA MET A 70 -6.33 -3.22 3.42
C MET A 70 -4.81 -3.41 3.43
N LEU A 71 -4.14 -2.65 4.29
CA LEU A 71 -2.71 -2.74 4.54
C LEU A 71 -2.52 -3.09 6.02
N ALA A 72 -2.05 -4.30 6.32
CA ALA A 72 -1.84 -4.79 7.67
C ALA A 72 -0.41 -5.30 7.83
N ALA A 73 0.41 -4.58 8.60
CA ALA A 73 1.81 -4.99 8.82
C ALA A 73 2.36 -4.55 10.18
N GLY A 74 3.57 -5.00 10.50
CA GLY A 74 4.44 -4.34 11.46
C GLY A 74 4.79 -2.95 10.94
N ASP A 75 5.42 -2.87 9.77
CA ASP A 75 5.75 -1.60 9.12
C ASP A 75 5.17 -1.50 7.69
N VAL A 76 4.56 -0.35 7.36
CA VAL A 76 4.06 -0.06 6.01
C VAL A 76 4.75 1.19 5.47
N ALA A 77 5.43 1.06 4.33
CA ALA A 77 6.14 2.18 3.70
C ALA A 77 5.84 2.25 2.20
N LEU A 78 5.17 3.32 1.76
CA LEU A 78 5.05 3.67 0.34
C LEU A 78 5.96 4.86 0.06
N THR A 79 6.97 4.64 -0.78
CA THR A 79 8.01 5.64 -1.05
C THR A 79 8.15 5.89 -2.54
N GLY A 80 7.99 7.14 -2.95
CA GLY A 80 8.35 7.56 -4.29
C GLY A 80 8.35 9.06 -4.51
N THR A 81 8.49 9.51 -5.76
CA THR A 81 8.28 10.93 -6.09
C THR A 81 6.79 11.23 -6.05
N GLU A 82 5.98 10.33 -6.60
CA GLU A 82 4.53 10.36 -6.55
C GLU A 82 4.02 9.09 -5.85
N VAL A 83 3.17 9.26 -4.84
CA VAL A 83 2.53 8.16 -4.10
C VAL A 83 1.03 8.36 -4.11
N ALA A 84 0.29 7.35 -4.55
CA ALA A 84 -1.17 7.36 -4.60
C ALA A 84 -1.77 6.15 -3.88
N VAL A 85 -2.74 6.39 -3.00
CA VAL A 85 -3.66 5.35 -2.52
C VAL A 85 -5.09 5.78 -2.83
N ILE A 86 -5.79 4.95 -3.58
CA ILE A 86 -7.11 5.26 -4.11
C ILE A 86 -8.06 4.11 -3.80
N GLY A 87 -9.21 4.44 -3.19
CA GLY A 87 -10.28 3.47 -3.04
C GLY A 87 -11.56 4.02 -2.45
N GLY A 88 -12.59 3.18 -2.34
CA GLY A 88 -13.80 3.53 -1.59
C GLY A 88 -13.49 3.50 -0.09
N GLU A 89 -12.97 2.37 0.36
CA GLU A 89 -12.61 2.12 1.76
C GLU A 89 -11.13 1.76 1.86
N VAL A 90 -10.40 2.45 2.75
CA VAL A 90 -8.98 2.17 3.00
C VAL A 90 -8.72 1.96 4.47
N MET A 91 -8.16 0.80 4.82
CA MET A 91 -7.73 0.48 6.17
C MET A 91 -6.22 0.28 6.20
N LEU A 92 -5.56 1.02 7.09
CA LEU A 92 -4.14 0.87 7.38
C LEU A 92 -3.98 0.54 8.86
N ALA A 93 -3.45 -0.66 9.14
CA ALA A 93 -3.13 -1.14 10.47
C ALA A 93 -1.64 -1.47 10.52
N ALA A 94 -0.85 -0.59 11.17
CA ALA A 94 0.60 -0.77 11.25
C ALA A 94 1.18 -0.37 12.61
N GLY A 95 2.31 -0.96 12.98
CA GLY A 95 3.21 -0.42 13.99
C GLY A 95 3.66 0.98 13.58
N ASP A 96 4.36 1.05 12.44
CA ASP A 96 4.77 2.29 11.78
C ASP A 96 4.22 2.39 10.34
N ALA A 97 3.78 3.58 9.95
CA ALA A 97 3.22 3.87 8.64
C ALA A 97 3.86 5.12 8.02
N GLY A 98 4.37 4.98 6.79
CA GLY A 98 5.00 6.06 6.04
C GLY A 98 4.49 6.14 4.60
N LEU A 99 4.00 7.33 4.22
CA LEU A 99 3.72 7.69 2.84
C LEU A 99 4.64 8.84 2.46
N THR A 100 5.73 8.51 1.79
CA THR A 100 6.81 9.46 1.50
C THR A 100 6.87 9.75 0.01
N GLY A 101 6.67 11.02 -0.34
CA GLY A 101 6.98 11.51 -1.67
C GLY A 101 6.89 13.01 -1.82
N GLY A 102 7.32 13.48 -2.99
CA GLY A 102 7.16 14.88 -3.41
C GLY A 102 5.69 15.24 -3.56
N GLU A 103 4.90 14.30 -4.09
CA GLU A 103 3.45 14.36 -4.18
C GLU A 103 2.84 13.10 -3.54
N VAL A 104 1.92 13.29 -2.58
CA VAL A 104 1.19 12.20 -1.93
C VAL A 104 -0.30 12.46 -2.10
N ALA A 105 -0.98 11.56 -2.79
CA ALA A 105 -2.41 11.62 -3.05
C ALA A 105 -3.13 10.46 -2.35
N LEU A 106 -4.05 10.80 -1.46
CA LEU A 106 -4.95 9.83 -0.84
C LEU A 106 -6.36 10.18 -1.25
N ARG A 107 -6.96 9.37 -2.13
CA ARG A 107 -8.31 9.62 -2.66
C ARG A 107 -9.23 8.49 -2.24
N VAL A 108 -9.87 8.73 -1.10
CA VAL A 108 -10.66 7.73 -0.38
C VAL A 108 -11.96 8.34 0.11
N ASP A 109 -13.04 7.55 0.05
CA ASP A 109 -14.31 7.99 0.64
C ASP A 109 -14.29 7.79 2.16
N GLU A 110 -13.75 6.66 2.62
CA GLU A 110 -13.50 6.34 4.02
C GLU A 110 -12.06 5.85 4.24
N ILE A 111 -11.42 6.35 5.30
CA ILE A 111 -10.10 5.86 5.73
C ILE A 111 -10.04 5.64 7.23
N VAL A 112 -9.57 4.45 7.60
CA VAL A 112 -9.29 4.04 8.98
C VAL A 112 -7.80 3.84 9.13
N LEU A 113 -7.20 4.64 10.02
CA LEU A 113 -5.78 4.56 10.35
C LEU A 113 -5.62 4.10 11.78
N THR A 114 -4.97 2.96 11.95
CA THR A 114 -4.51 2.44 13.24
C THR A 114 -3.00 2.35 13.17
N CYS A 115 -2.33 3.28 13.84
CA CYS A 115 -0.88 3.29 13.98
C CYS A 115 -0.50 3.23 15.45
N TYR A 116 0.47 2.39 15.80
CA TYR A 116 0.92 2.25 17.19
C TYR A 116 2.10 3.17 17.53
N HIS A 117 2.89 3.58 16.54
CA HIS A 117 4.05 4.44 16.75
C HIS A 117 3.98 5.72 15.90
N THR A 118 4.24 5.65 14.60
CA THR A 118 4.33 6.85 13.76
C THR A 118 3.52 6.75 12.47
N LEU A 119 2.95 7.89 12.09
CA LEU A 119 2.32 8.10 10.78
C LEU A 119 2.94 9.35 10.14
N GLN A 120 3.68 9.16 9.05
CA GLN A 120 4.28 10.25 8.28
C GLN A 120 3.62 10.37 6.92
N THR A 121 3.00 11.52 6.64
CA THR A 121 2.50 11.84 5.30
C THR A 121 2.68 13.33 5.02
N ASN A 122 2.84 13.68 3.74
CA ASN A 122 3.03 15.06 3.33
C ASN A 122 1.72 15.78 2.96
N GLN A 123 0.65 15.07 2.57
CA GLN A 123 -0.68 15.64 2.23
C GLN A 123 -1.81 14.60 2.37
N PHE A 124 -2.98 14.99 2.91
CA PHE A 124 -4.21 14.17 2.95
C PHE A 124 -5.37 14.93 2.30
N THR A 125 -6.18 14.28 1.48
CA THR A 125 -7.48 14.81 1.01
C THR A 125 -8.56 13.73 1.12
N THR A 126 -9.25 13.65 2.26
CA THR A 126 -10.36 12.70 2.48
C THR A 126 -11.60 13.42 3.02
N LYS A 127 -12.79 12.87 2.73
CA LYS A 127 -14.06 13.38 3.27
C LYS A 127 -14.36 12.90 4.69
N ASN A 128 -13.81 11.75 5.10
CA ASN A 128 -13.96 11.18 6.44
C ASN A 128 -12.63 10.54 6.86
N LEU A 129 -11.96 11.17 7.82
CA LEU A 129 -10.73 10.65 8.45
C LEU A 129 -11.04 10.22 9.88
N THR A 130 -10.88 8.94 10.16
CA THR A 130 -10.85 8.43 11.54
C THR A 130 -9.43 7.97 11.85
N ASN A 131 -8.68 8.81 12.57
CA ASN A 131 -7.34 8.47 13.05
C ASN A 131 -7.43 8.08 14.53
N GLN A 132 -7.09 6.83 14.86
CA GLN A 132 -6.97 6.35 16.23
C GLN A 132 -5.48 6.07 16.48
N LEU A 133 -4.80 7.01 17.15
CA LEU A 133 -3.51 6.76 17.78
C LEU A 133 -3.81 6.19 19.17
N ASN A 134 -3.45 4.93 19.41
CA ASN A 134 -3.58 4.28 20.73
C ASN A 134 -2.31 4.44 21.57
#